data_AF-B8AM48-F1
#
_entry.id   AF-B8AM48-F1
#
_cell.length_a   1.000
_cell.length_b   1.000
_cell.length_c   1.000
_cell.angle_alpha   90.00
_cell.angle_beta   90.00
_cell.angle_gamma   90.00
#
_symmetry.space_group_name_H-M   'P 1'
#
loop_
_entity.id
_entity.type
_entity.pdbx_description
1 polymer ?
#
loop_
_entity_poly.entity_id
_entity_poly.type
_entity_poly.pdbx_seq_one_letter_code
_entity_poly.pdbx_strand_id
1 'polypeptide(L)'
;MAGTVTVPSASVPSTPLLKDELDIVIPTIRNLDFLEMWRPFFQPYHLIIVQDGDPTKTIRVPEGFDYELYNRNDINRILGPKASCISFKDSACRCFGYMVSKKKYVFTIDDDCFVAKDPSGKDINALEQHIKNLLSPSTPFFFNTLYVDAVMTVPKGTLFPMCGMNLAFDRDLIGPAMYFGLMGDGQPIGRYDDMWAGWCMKVICDHLSLGVKTGLPYIWHSKASNPFVNLKKEYKGIFWQEDIIPFFQNATIPKECDTVQKCYLSLAEQVREKLGKIDPYFVKLADAMVTWIEAWDELNPSTAAVENGKAK
;
A
#
# COMPACT_ATOMS: atom_id res chain seq x y z
N MET A 1 38.92 1.17 44.94
CA MET A 1 39.22 0.81 43.54
C MET A 1 37.93 0.35 42.89
N ALA A 2 37.28 1.23 42.13
CA ALA A 2 36.05 0.91 41.40
C ALA A 2 36.46 0.33 40.04
N GLY A 3 36.17 -0.95 39.81
CA GLY A 3 36.42 -1.61 38.53
C GLY A 3 35.39 -1.14 37.51
N THR A 4 35.86 -0.46 36.47
CA THR A 4 35.07 -0.13 35.28
C THR A 4 34.81 -1.40 34.48
N VAL A 5 33.54 -1.81 34.40
CA VAL A 5 33.10 -2.84 33.45
C VAL A 5 32.96 -2.17 32.09
N THR A 6 33.92 -2.43 31.21
CA THR A 6 33.84 -2.07 29.79
C THR A 6 32.88 -3.02 29.09
N VAL A 7 31.73 -2.51 28.65
CA VAL A 7 30.84 -3.23 27.72
C VAL A 7 31.46 -3.14 26.33
N PRO A 8 31.71 -4.26 25.62
CA PRO A 8 32.28 -4.18 24.27
C PRO A 8 31.24 -3.59 23.31
N SER A 9 31.53 -2.38 22.84
CA SER A 9 30.88 -1.78 21.67
C SER A 9 31.53 -2.36 20.41
N ALA A 10 30.91 -3.39 19.84
CA ALA A 10 31.12 -3.79 18.47
C ALA A 10 29.76 -4.09 17.84
N SER A 11 29.17 -3.08 17.19
CA SER A 11 28.00 -3.28 16.33
C SER A 11 28.43 -4.10 15.13
N VAL A 12 28.25 -5.42 15.22
CA VAL A 12 28.18 -6.28 14.02
C VAL A 12 27.11 -5.63 13.13
N PRO A 13 27.39 -5.28 11.86
CA PRO A 13 26.34 -4.79 10.98
C PRO A 13 25.30 -5.90 10.85
N SER A 14 24.18 -5.73 11.54
CA SER A 14 23.05 -6.65 11.48
C SER A 14 22.58 -6.69 10.03
N THR A 15 22.54 -7.87 9.43
CA THR A 15 21.95 -8.06 8.09
C THR A 15 20.57 -7.41 8.05
N PRO A 16 20.27 -6.55 7.05
CA PRO A 16 18.95 -5.95 6.90
C PRO A 16 17.86 -7.03 6.83
N LEU A 17 16.80 -6.87 7.63
CA LEU A 17 15.69 -7.83 7.68
C LEU A 17 14.97 -7.89 6.33
N LEU A 18 14.60 -9.10 5.87
CA LEU A 18 13.84 -9.30 4.62
C LEU A 18 14.47 -8.69 3.36
N LYS A 19 15.79 -8.45 3.34
CA LYS A 19 16.50 -7.84 2.21
C LYS A 19 16.13 -8.48 0.85
N ASP A 20 16.13 -9.81 0.81
CA ASP A 20 15.88 -10.59 -0.41
C ASP A 20 14.38 -10.91 -0.60
N GLU A 21 13.52 -10.56 0.36
CA GLU A 21 12.09 -10.87 0.40
C GLU A 21 11.18 -9.63 0.34
N LEU A 22 11.75 -8.42 0.32
CA LEU A 22 11.02 -7.17 0.29
C LEU A 22 11.44 -6.25 -0.87
N ASP A 23 10.45 -5.73 -1.60
CA ASP A 23 10.61 -4.65 -2.58
C ASP A 23 10.06 -3.33 -2.02
N ILE A 24 10.68 -2.22 -2.41
CA ILE A 24 10.19 -0.88 -2.09
C ILE A 24 9.56 -0.25 -3.35
N VAL A 25 8.27 0.07 -3.30
CA VAL A 25 7.49 0.63 -4.42
C VAL A 25 7.29 2.14 -4.23
N ILE A 26 7.77 2.93 -5.19
CA ILE A 26 7.75 4.40 -5.14
C ILE A 26 7.04 4.95 -6.39
N PRO A 27 5.82 5.51 -6.27
CA PRO A 27 5.26 6.33 -7.34
C PRO A 27 5.93 7.70 -7.37
N THR A 28 6.17 8.23 -8.56
CA THR A 28 6.77 9.56 -8.69
C THR A 28 6.44 10.26 -9.99
N ILE A 29 6.52 11.59 -9.97
CA ILE A 29 6.50 12.46 -11.16
C ILE A 29 7.75 13.36 -11.24
N ARG A 30 8.76 13.12 -10.39
CA ARG A 30 9.94 13.99 -10.21
C ARG A 30 11.19 13.18 -9.86
N ASN A 31 12.35 13.84 -9.85
CA ASN A 31 13.61 13.19 -9.45
C ASN A 31 13.54 12.70 -8.00
N LEU A 32 14.21 11.59 -7.73
CA LEU A 32 14.16 10.90 -6.44
C LEU A 32 15.31 11.30 -5.50
N ASP A 33 15.66 12.58 -5.44
CA ASP A 33 16.73 13.08 -4.58
C ASP A 33 16.46 12.80 -3.08
N PHE A 34 15.18 12.62 -2.70
CA PHE A 34 14.77 12.23 -1.34
C PHE A 34 15.38 10.88 -0.89
N LEU A 35 15.76 10.00 -1.83
CA LEU A 35 16.41 8.73 -1.54
C LEU A 35 17.75 8.90 -0.84
N GLU A 36 18.43 10.04 -0.98
CA GLU A 36 19.66 10.30 -0.24
C GLU A 36 19.43 10.32 1.28
N MET A 37 18.30 10.87 1.73
CA MET A 37 17.93 10.82 3.15
C MET A 37 17.61 9.41 3.60
N TRP A 38 17.04 8.60 2.72
CA TRP A 38 16.69 7.21 3.00
C TRP A 38 17.81 6.22 2.73
N ARG A 39 18.95 6.64 2.16
CA ARG A 39 20.06 5.76 1.74
C ARG A 39 20.50 4.78 2.82
N PRO A 40 20.67 5.19 4.11
CA PRO A 40 21.05 4.25 5.17
C PRO A 40 20.05 3.10 5.39
N PHE A 41 18.79 3.28 4.98
CA PHE A 41 17.69 2.35 5.21
C PHE A 41 17.27 1.59 3.95
N PHE A 42 17.26 2.24 2.77
CA PHE A 42 16.69 1.69 1.54
C PHE A 42 17.73 1.08 0.60
N GLN A 43 18.99 1.53 0.63
CA GLN A 43 20.02 1.04 -0.30
C GLN A 43 20.17 -0.49 -0.35
N PRO A 44 19.98 -1.24 0.76
CA PRO A 44 20.07 -2.70 0.71
C PRO A 44 18.95 -3.40 -0.07
N TYR A 45 17.83 -2.73 -0.34
CA TYR A 45 16.62 -3.30 -0.93
C TYR A 45 16.49 -2.90 -2.40
N HIS A 46 15.79 -3.74 -3.16
CA HIS A 46 15.43 -3.44 -4.55
C HIS A 46 14.24 -2.46 -4.59
N LEU A 47 14.31 -1.49 -5.48
CA LEU A 47 13.27 -0.48 -5.67
C LEU A 47 12.48 -0.72 -6.97
N ILE A 48 11.17 -0.59 -6.91
CA ILE A 48 10.29 -0.53 -8.08
C ILE A 48 9.72 0.87 -8.16
N ILE A 49 10.18 1.64 -9.14
CA ILE A 49 9.80 3.03 -9.34
C ILE A 49 8.73 3.08 -10.44
N VAL A 50 7.59 3.69 -10.13
CA VAL A 50 6.52 3.91 -11.11
C VAL A 50 6.43 5.39 -11.43
N GLN A 51 6.93 5.77 -12.59
CA GLN A 51 6.83 7.12 -13.12
C GLN A 51 5.43 7.36 -13.68
N ASP A 52 4.77 8.38 -13.15
CA ASP A 52 3.49 8.87 -13.62
C ASP A 52 3.65 10.18 -14.43
N GLY A 53 2.57 10.58 -15.11
CA GLY A 53 2.55 11.77 -15.96
C GLY A 53 3.20 11.56 -17.33
N ASP A 54 4.06 12.49 -17.75
CA ASP A 54 4.67 12.50 -19.08
C ASP A 54 5.83 11.48 -19.15
N PRO A 55 5.69 10.40 -19.95
CA PRO A 55 6.72 9.35 -20.03
C PRO A 55 7.99 9.79 -20.77
N THR A 56 7.99 10.94 -21.46
CA THR A 56 9.19 11.45 -22.13
C THR A 56 10.14 12.18 -21.18
N LYS A 57 9.68 12.52 -19.98
CA LYS A 57 10.54 13.12 -18.95
C LYS A 57 11.40 12.06 -18.33
N THR A 58 12.70 12.32 -18.23
CA THR A 58 13.62 11.45 -17.50
C THR A 58 13.56 11.75 -16.01
N ILE A 59 13.34 10.71 -15.20
CA ILE A 59 13.45 10.76 -13.75
C ILE A 59 14.85 10.34 -13.36
N ARG A 60 15.54 11.18 -12.59
CA ARG A 60 16.84 10.87 -12.01
C ARG A 60 16.66 10.09 -10.72
N VAL A 61 17.38 8.98 -10.60
CA VAL A 61 17.55 8.21 -9.36
C VAL A 61 19.01 8.36 -8.92
N PRO A 62 19.30 8.63 -7.63
CA PRO A 62 20.68 8.69 -7.16
C PRO A 62 21.45 7.39 -7.41
N GLU A 63 22.77 7.50 -7.58
CA GLU A 63 23.61 6.33 -7.86
C GLU A 63 23.65 5.35 -6.69
N GLY A 64 23.89 4.07 -7.01
CA GLY A 64 24.09 3.00 -6.02
C GLY A 64 22.82 2.38 -5.43
N PHE A 65 21.64 2.68 -5.98
CA PHE A 65 20.41 1.95 -5.73
C PHE A 65 20.18 0.88 -6.80
N ASP A 66 19.68 -0.28 -6.39
CA ASP A 66 19.19 -1.33 -7.29
C ASP A 66 17.71 -1.09 -7.58
N TYR A 67 17.35 -0.84 -8.84
CA TYR A 67 15.98 -0.47 -9.19
C TYR A 67 15.54 -0.85 -10.60
N GLU A 68 14.23 -1.05 -10.74
CA GLU A 68 13.51 -0.99 -12.00
C GLU A 68 12.64 0.26 -12.06
N LEU A 69 12.55 0.88 -13.23
CA LEU A 69 11.71 2.06 -13.47
C LEU A 69 10.73 1.78 -14.59
N TYR A 70 9.45 1.96 -14.30
CA TYR A 70 8.35 1.77 -15.24
C TYR A 70 7.62 3.08 -15.46
N ASN A 71 7.28 3.40 -16.71
CA ASN A 71 6.42 4.54 -17.03
C ASN A 71 5.15 4.09 -17.75
N ARG A 72 4.33 5.06 -18.19
CA ARG A 72 3.05 4.77 -18.86
C ARG A 72 3.19 3.93 -20.13
N ASN A 73 4.28 4.06 -20.88
CA ASN A 73 4.53 3.25 -22.07
C ASN A 73 4.79 1.78 -21.69
N ASP A 74 5.53 1.53 -20.60
CA ASP A 74 5.77 0.19 -20.09
C ASP A 74 4.48 -0.47 -19.60
N ILE A 75 3.67 0.28 -18.84
CA ILE A 75 2.37 -0.20 -18.37
C ILE A 75 1.49 -0.60 -19.56
N ASN A 76 1.39 0.25 -20.58
CA ASN A 76 0.61 -0.03 -21.79
C ASN A 76 1.15 -1.24 -22.57
N ARG A 77 2.48 -1.38 -22.66
CA ARG A 77 3.13 -2.50 -23.35
C ARG A 77 2.91 -3.82 -22.62
N ILE A 78 2.98 -3.82 -21.29
CA ILE A 78 2.92 -5.03 -20.46
C ILE A 78 1.46 -5.48 -20.27
N LEU A 79 0.55 -4.56 -19.98
CA LEU A 79 -0.86 -4.88 -19.70
C LEU A 79 -1.77 -4.83 -20.94
N GLY A 80 -1.30 -4.24 -22.04
CA GLY A 80 -2.12 -4.04 -23.24
C GLY A 80 -3.42 -3.29 -22.90
N PRO A 81 -4.59 -3.77 -23.37
CA PRO A 81 -5.88 -3.15 -23.05
C PRO A 81 -6.17 -3.05 -21.55
N LYS A 82 -5.64 -3.97 -20.72
CA LYS A 82 -5.88 -3.97 -19.27
C LYS A 82 -5.19 -2.82 -18.55
N ALA A 83 -4.27 -2.10 -19.20
CA ALA A 83 -3.64 -0.89 -18.65
C ALA A 83 -4.66 0.17 -18.20
N SER A 84 -5.90 0.13 -18.70
CA SER A 84 -6.98 1.00 -18.27
C SER A 84 -7.35 0.89 -16.78
N CYS A 85 -6.99 -0.22 -16.11
CA CYS A 85 -7.19 -0.34 -14.67
C CYS A 85 -6.13 0.41 -13.84
N ILE A 86 -5.02 0.84 -14.44
CA ILE A 86 -3.99 1.62 -13.72
C ILE A 86 -4.29 3.11 -13.85
N SER A 87 -4.54 3.75 -12.71
CA SER A 87 -4.80 5.19 -12.61
C SER A 87 -3.66 6.06 -13.18
N PHE A 88 -3.96 7.30 -13.51
CA PHE A 88 -3.05 8.23 -14.21
C PHE A 88 -3.09 9.63 -13.61
N LYS A 89 -1.94 10.30 -13.51
CA LYS A 89 -1.79 11.62 -12.87
C LYS A 89 -2.22 11.60 -11.40
N ASP A 90 -1.95 10.50 -10.72
CA ASP A 90 -2.08 10.31 -9.28
C ASP A 90 -1.07 9.26 -8.77
N SER A 91 -0.95 9.15 -7.45
CA SER A 91 0.00 8.21 -6.85
C SER A 91 -0.51 6.77 -6.82
N ALA A 92 -1.75 6.51 -7.25
CA ALA A 92 -2.33 5.17 -7.39
C ALA A 92 -1.69 4.36 -8.52
N CYS A 93 -0.92 4.99 -9.42
CA CYS A 93 -0.05 4.30 -10.37
C CYS A 93 0.87 3.24 -9.71
N ARG A 94 1.21 3.40 -8.43
CA ARG A 94 1.95 2.43 -7.61
C ARG A 94 1.36 1.01 -7.62
N CYS A 95 0.06 0.87 -7.89
CA CYS A 95 -0.58 -0.44 -8.02
C CYS A 95 0.13 -1.30 -9.06
N PHE A 96 0.62 -0.70 -10.14
CA PHE A 96 1.44 -1.42 -11.10
C PHE A 96 2.71 -2.01 -10.48
N GLY A 97 3.38 -1.26 -9.59
CA GLY A 97 4.54 -1.73 -8.83
C GLY A 97 4.24 -2.93 -7.95
N TYR A 98 3.06 -2.95 -7.30
CA TYR A 98 2.61 -4.10 -6.50
C TYR A 98 2.42 -5.35 -7.36
N MET A 99 1.87 -5.17 -8.57
CA MET A 99 1.58 -6.24 -9.52
C MET A 99 2.86 -6.87 -10.07
N VAL A 100 3.89 -6.06 -10.41
CA VAL A 100 5.14 -6.55 -11.00
C VAL A 100 6.16 -7.06 -9.99
N SER A 101 6.10 -6.61 -8.73
CA SER A 101 6.94 -7.15 -7.66
C SER A 101 6.81 -8.68 -7.60
N LYS A 102 7.93 -9.38 -7.38
CA LYS A 102 7.97 -10.85 -7.24
C LYS A 102 8.38 -11.29 -5.84
N LYS A 103 8.59 -10.33 -4.94
CA LYS A 103 8.98 -10.57 -3.57
C LYS A 103 7.75 -10.70 -2.68
N LYS A 104 7.91 -11.45 -1.59
CA LYS A 104 6.82 -11.77 -0.65
C LYS A 104 6.26 -10.52 0.01
N TYR A 105 7.10 -9.54 0.31
CA TYR A 105 6.71 -8.31 0.99
C TYR A 105 6.88 -7.09 0.09
N VAL A 106 5.96 -6.15 0.23
CA VAL A 106 6.06 -4.84 -0.40
C VAL A 106 5.99 -3.78 0.68
N PHE A 107 6.92 -2.83 0.62
CA PHE A 107 6.83 -1.56 1.30
C PHE A 107 6.59 -0.47 0.25
N THR A 108 5.68 0.48 0.49
CA THR A 108 5.47 1.63 -0.39
C THR A 108 5.66 2.94 0.36
N ILE A 109 6.24 3.91 -0.34
CA ILE A 109 6.49 5.25 0.18
C ILE A 109 6.35 6.30 -0.92
N ASP A 110 5.79 7.46 -0.57
CA ASP A 110 5.70 8.60 -1.50
C ASP A 110 7.05 9.33 -1.62
N ASP A 111 7.28 9.93 -2.78
CA ASP A 111 8.50 10.67 -3.09
C ASP A 111 8.70 11.99 -2.30
N ASP A 112 7.72 12.37 -1.48
CA ASP A 112 7.74 13.53 -0.59
C ASP A 112 7.63 13.14 0.91
N CYS A 113 7.89 11.87 1.23
CA CYS A 113 7.98 11.35 2.58
C CYS A 113 9.44 11.25 3.03
N PHE A 114 9.80 12.02 4.05
CA PHE A 114 11.17 12.15 4.55
C PHE A 114 11.37 11.40 5.87
N VAL A 115 12.62 11.10 6.19
CA VAL A 115 13.01 10.46 7.45
C VAL A 115 12.57 11.32 8.63
N ALA A 116 11.71 10.77 9.49
CA ALA A 116 11.31 11.40 10.74
C ALA A 116 12.39 11.26 11.81
N LYS A 117 12.33 12.11 12.84
CA LYS A 117 13.18 12.03 14.02
C LYS A 117 12.35 11.71 15.25
N ASP A 118 12.90 10.86 16.12
CA ASP A 118 12.32 10.60 17.43
C ASP A 118 12.54 11.80 18.39
N PRO A 119 11.95 11.81 19.59
CA PRO A 119 12.16 12.90 20.55
C PRO A 119 13.62 13.14 20.99
N SER A 120 14.52 12.18 20.75
CA SER A 120 15.96 12.31 20.99
C SER A 120 16.73 12.90 19.79
N GLY A 121 16.04 13.12 18.66
CA GLY A 121 16.62 13.63 17.42
C GLY A 121 17.20 12.55 16.51
N LYS A 122 17.04 11.27 16.87
CA LYS A 122 17.54 10.13 16.08
C LYS A 122 16.57 9.80 14.94
N ASP A 123 17.14 9.44 13.80
CA ASP A 123 16.37 9.05 12.62
C ASP A 123 15.57 7.76 12.86
N ILE A 124 14.30 7.79 12.45
CA ILE A 124 13.37 6.67 12.56
C ILE A 124 13.46 5.84 11.27
N ASN A 125 13.81 4.56 11.41
CA ASN A 125 13.77 3.60 10.32
C ASN A 125 12.33 3.07 10.12
N ALA A 126 11.51 3.80 9.36
CA ALA A 126 10.13 3.43 9.07
C ALA A 126 9.98 2.03 8.47
N LEU A 127 10.88 1.65 7.57
CA LEU A 127 10.89 0.34 6.93
C LEU A 127 11.05 -0.78 7.96
N GLU A 128 12.02 -0.65 8.88
CA GLU A 128 12.21 -1.66 9.94
C GLU A 128 10.99 -1.77 10.86
N GLN A 129 10.31 -0.66 11.18
CA GLN A 129 9.09 -0.69 11.98
C GLN A 129 7.97 -1.48 11.28
N HIS A 130 7.79 -1.26 9.98
CA HIS A 130 6.84 -2.03 9.18
C HIS A 130 7.21 -3.51 9.09
N ILE A 131 8.48 -3.84 8.86
CA ILE A 131 8.96 -5.23 8.85
C ILE A 131 8.66 -5.93 10.18
N LYS A 132 8.99 -5.29 11.31
CA LYS A 132 8.68 -5.82 12.65
C LYS A 132 7.19 -6.06 12.82
N ASN A 133 6.34 -5.15 12.33
CA ASN A 133 4.89 -5.28 12.40
C ASN A 133 4.33 -6.41 11.53
N LEU A 134 4.87 -6.63 10.33
CA LEU A 134 4.50 -7.73 9.43
C LEU A 134 4.89 -9.09 10.00
N LEU A 135 6.07 -9.19 10.61
CA LEU A 135 6.59 -10.45 11.18
C LEU A 135 6.01 -10.77 12.57
N SER A 136 5.35 -9.81 13.21
CA SER A 136 4.71 -10.01 14.51
C SER A 136 3.24 -10.41 14.32
N PRO A 137 2.77 -11.53 14.91
CA PRO A 137 1.37 -11.93 14.79
C PRO A 137 0.40 -10.83 15.26
N SER A 138 -0.67 -10.62 14.52
CA SER A 138 -1.81 -9.81 14.97
C SER A 138 -2.64 -10.66 15.92
N THR A 139 -2.49 -10.48 17.24
CA THR A 139 -3.29 -11.21 18.23
C THR A 139 -4.05 -10.24 19.13
N PRO A 140 -5.31 -10.56 19.51
CA PRO A 140 -6.05 -9.78 20.50
C PRO A 140 -5.43 -9.85 21.90
N PHE A 141 -4.49 -10.78 22.13
CA PHE A 141 -3.75 -10.93 23.39
C PHE A 141 -2.49 -10.06 23.46
N PHE A 142 -2.08 -9.47 22.33
CA PHE A 142 -1.01 -8.47 22.31
C PHE A 142 -1.58 -7.14 22.78
N PHE A 143 -1.73 -7.01 24.10
CA PHE A 143 -2.01 -5.73 24.72
C PHE A 143 -0.76 -4.87 24.61
N ASN A 144 -0.89 -3.75 23.92
CA ASN A 144 0.18 -2.79 23.82
C ASN A 144 0.35 -2.14 25.21
N THR A 145 1.37 -2.54 25.96
CA THR A 145 1.58 -2.09 27.35
C THR A 145 2.15 -0.68 27.45
N LEU A 146 2.47 -0.07 26.31
CA LEU A 146 3.02 1.28 26.22
C LEU A 146 2.08 2.15 25.37
N TYR A 147 1.46 3.13 26.01
CA TYR A 147 0.59 4.16 25.41
C TYR A 147 1.32 5.05 24.38
N VAL A 148 2.61 4.80 24.13
CA VAL A 148 3.55 5.66 23.38
C VAL A 148 4.07 4.96 22.12
N ASP A 149 3.94 3.64 21.99
CA ASP A 149 4.20 2.88 20.75
C ASP A 149 2.88 2.51 20.09
N ALA A 150 2.14 3.48 19.57
CA ALA A 150 0.75 3.31 19.13
C ALA A 150 0.59 2.54 17.81
N VAL A 151 1.05 1.28 17.76
CA VAL A 151 0.62 0.29 16.76
C VAL A 151 -0.52 -0.52 17.35
N MET A 152 -1.65 -0.58 16.65
CA MET A 152 -2.80 -1.36 17.07
C MET A 152 -3.29 -2.27 15.97
N THR A 153 -3.75 -3.45 16.36
CA THR A 153 -4.51 -4.32 15.44
C THR A 153 -5.87 -3.68 15.22
N VAL A 154 -6.25 -3.47 13.97
CA VAL A 154 -7.57 -2.94 13.62
C VAL A 154 -8.61 -4.03 13.90
N PRO A 155 -9.62 -3.78 14.77
CA PRO A 155 -10.61 -4.79 15.12
C PRO A 155 -11.40 -5.32 13.91
N LYS A 156 -11.86 -6.57 13.99
CA LYS A 156 -12.76 -7.16 12.99
C LYS A 156 -14.05 -6.33 12.88
N GLY A 157 -14.51 -6.10 11.66
CA GLY A 157 -15.70 -5.30 11.36
C GLY A 157 -15.50 -3.78 11.47
N THR A 158 -14.28 -3.33 11.75
CA THR A 158 -13.95 -1.89 11.84
C THR A 158 -13.19 -1.45 10.59
N LEU A 159 -13.71 -0.43 9.91
CA LEU A 159 -13.01 0.25 8.82
C LEU A 159 -11.97 1.22 9.37
N PHE A 160 -10.95 1.52 8.59
CA PHE A 160 -9.91 2.47 8.95
C PHE A 160 -9.50 3.30 7.72
N PRO A 161 -9.01 4.54 7.92
CA PRO A 161 -8.47 5.34 6.83
C PRO A 161 -7.04 4.88 6.53
N MET A 162 -6.89 3.91 5.63
CA MET A 162 -5.56 3.48 5.20
C MET A 162 -4.83 4.64 4.51
N CYS A 163 -3.56 4.82 4.84
CA CYS A 163 -2.70 5.79 4.19
C CYS A 163 -1.77 5.07 3.20
N GLY A 164 -1.79 5.50 1.93
CA GLY A 164 -0.92 4.95 0.90
C GLY A 164 0.54 5.41 0.99
N MET A 165 0.83 6.48 1.75
CA MET A 165 2.14 7.14 1.73
C MET A 165 3.27 6.39 2.45
N ASN A 166 2.94 5.45 3.34
CA ASN A 166 3.92 4.70 4.14
C ASN A 166 3.25 3.41 4.65
N LEU A 167 3.21 2.39 3.80
CA LEU A 167 2.44 1.17 4.00
C LEU A 167 3.30 -0.05 3.65
N ALA A 168 3.13 -1.15 4.38
CA ALA A 168 3.70 -2.43 4.02
C ALA A 168 2.67 -3.55 4.10
N PHE A 169 2.83 -4.57 3.25
CA PHE A 169 1.94 -5.73 3.23
C PHE A 169 2.67 -7.00 2.76
N ASP A 170 2.14 -8.15 3.18
CA ASP A 170 2.50 -9.45 2.62
C ASP A 170 1.76 -9.61 1.28
N ARG A 171 2.52 -9.49 0.20
CA ARG A 171 2.02 -9.50 -1.18
C ARG A 171 1.40 -10.84 -1.54
N ASP A 172 1.99 -11.94 -1.10
CA ASP A 172 1.47 -13.27 -1.37
C ASP A 172 0.13 -13.48 -0.63
N LEU A 173 -0.01 -12.87 0.54
CA LEU A 173 -1.20 -12.99 1.38
C LEU A 173 -2.38 -12.12 0.93
N ILE A 174 -2.14 -10.84 0.56
CA ILE A 174 -3.22 -9.87 0.31
C ILE A 174 -3.05 -9.03 -0.96
N GLY A 175 -1.98 -9.25 -1.74
CA GLY A 175 -1.63 -8.47 -2.92
C GLY A 175 -2.77 -8.20 -3.92
N PRO A 176 -3.61 -9.19 -4.29
CA PRO A 176 -4.73 -8.94 -5.22
C PRO A 176 -5.75 -7.92 -4.70
N ALA A 177 -5.86 -7.70 -3.39
CA ALA A 177 -6.75 -6.70 -2.80
C ALA A 177 -6.12 -5.29 -2.67
N MET A 178 -4.82 -5.16 -2.93
CA MET A 178 -4.08 -3.89 -2.83
C MET A 178 -4.24 -3.03 -4.08
N TYR A 179 -5.48 -2.63 -4.38
CA TYR A 179 -5.83 -1.82 -5.55
C TYR A 179 -6.53 -0.52 -5.16
N PHE A 180 -5.93 0.60 -5.57
CA PHE A 180 -6.32 1.96 -5.20
C PHE A 180 -7.45 2.53 -6.08
N GLY A 181 -7.84 1.81 -7.14
CA GLY A 181 -8.93 2.23 -8.01
C GLY A 181 -8.52 3.31 -9.00
N LEU A 182 -9.52 3.96 -9.59
CA LEU A 182 -9.36 4.98 -10.63
C LEU A 182 -9.72 6.36 -10.09
N MET A 183 -8.76 7.12 -9.56
CA MET A 183 -9.05 8.44 -8.95
C MET A 183 -8.18 9.58 -9.49
N GLY A 184 -7.47 9.31 -10.58
CA GLY A 184 -6.61 10.27 -11.25
C GLY A 184 -7.35 11.15 -12.26
N ASP A 185 -6.66 11.50 -13.34
CA ASP A 185 -7.17 12.42 -14.37
C ASP A 185 -8.50 11.97 -14.97
N GLY A 186 -9.42 12.92 -15.12
CA GLY A 186 -10.74 12.68 -15.70
C GLY A 186 -11.71 11.89 -14.82
N GLN A 187 -11.35 11.55 -13.59
CA GLN A 187 -12.24 10.87 -12.64
C GLN A 187 -12.98 11.89 -11.76
N PRO A 188 -14.21 11.60 -11.33
CA PRO A 188 -15.02 12.55 -10.58
C PRO A 188 -14.66 12.64 -9.09
N ILE A 189 -13.75 11.78 -8.62
CA ILE A 189 -13.26 11.69 -7.24
C ILE A 189 -11.73 11.58 -7.26
N GLY A 190 -11.07 12.20 -6.28
CA GLY A 190 -9.62 12.12 -6.07
C GLY A 190 -9.28 12.16 -4.58
N ARG A 191 -8.08 11.68 -4.21
CA ARG A 191 -7.57 11.69 -2.81
C ARG A 191 -8.36 10.81 -1.83
N TYR A 192 -9.06 9.80 -2.35
CA TYR A 192 -9.82 8.79 -1.59
C TYR A 192 -9.34 7.36 -1.93
N ASP A 193 -8.30 7.25 -2.73
CA ASP A 193 -7.84 6.04 -3.39
C ASP A 193 -7.22 5.04 -2.40
N ASP A 194 -6.43 5.53 -1.45
CA ASP A 194 -5.92 4.74 -0.35
C ASP A 194 -7.01 4.34 0.65
N MET A 195 -7.94 5.24 0.98
CA MET A 195 -9.09 4.91 1.83
C MET A 195 -9.95 3.81 1.20
N TRP A 196 -10.25 3.92 -0.10
CA TRP A 196 -10.99 2.91 -0.86
C TRP A 196 -10.28 1.55 -0.86
N ALA A 197 -8.99 1.52 -1.19
CA ALA A 197 -8.19 0.29 -1.13
C ALA A 197 -8.21 -0.31 0.28
N GLY A 198 -8.06 0.53 1.31
CA GLY A 198 -8.08 0.14 2.70
C GLY A 198 -9.39 -0.51 3.11
N TRP A 199 -10.53 0.04 2.68
CA TRP A 199 -11.85 -0.54 2.98
C TRP A 199 -12.09 -1.85 2.25
N CYS A 200 -11.76 -1.93 0.96
CA CYS A 200 -11.83 -3.17 0.19
C CYS A 200 -10.98 -4.28 0.84
N MET A 201 -9.70 -3.99 1.07
CA MET A 201 -8.77 -4.93 1.72
C MET A 201 -9.27 -5.32 3.12
N LYS A 202 -9.77 -4.38 3.92
CA LYS A 202 -10.21 -4.67 5.28
C LYS A 202 -11.38 -5.63 5.34
N VAL A 203 -12.39 -5.46 4.49
CA VAL A 203 -13.54 -6.38 4.40
C VAL A 203 -13.06 -7.79 4.02
N ILE A 204 -12.10 -7.88 3.10
CA ILE A 204 -11.53 -9.17 2.67
C ILE A 204 -10.68 -9.80 3.78
N CYS A 205 -9.84 -9.03 4.45
CA CYS A 205 -9.06 -9.49 5.60
C CYS A 205 -9.97 -10.02 6.72
N ASP A 206 -11.07 -9.33 7.03
CA ASP A 206 -12.01 -9.78 8.06
C ASP A 206 -12.72 -11.09 7.71
N HIS A 207 -13.01 -11.28 6.42
CA HIS A 207 -13.60 -12.51 5.88
C HIS A 207 -12.60 -13.68 5.93
N LEU A 208 -11.36 -13.45 5.51
CA LEU A 208 -10.29 -14.45 5.46
C LEU A 208 -9.52 -14.61 6.78
N SER A 209 -9.94 -13.89 7.84
CA SER A 209 -9.28 -13.89 9.16
C SER A 209 -7.81 -13.44 9.13
N LEU A 210 -7.50 -12.46 8.29
CA LEU A 210 -6.19 -11.83 8.17
C LEU A 210 -6.11 -10.57 9.04
N GLY A 211 -4.92 -10.31 9.59
CA GLY A 211 -4.70 -9.18 10.50
C GLY A 211 -4.27 -7.91 9.77
N VAL A 212 -4.78 -6.76 10.23
CA VAL A 212 -4.35 -5.43 9.79
C VAL A 212 -3.85 -4.65 11.00
N LYS A 213 -2.73 -3.95 10.85
CA LYS A 213 -2.19 -3.04 11.88
C LYS A 213 -2.16 -1.62 11.35
N THR A 214 -2.42 -0.67 12.24
CA THR A 214 -2.29 0.76 11.98
C THR A 214 -1.52 1.40 13.14
N GLY A 215 -0.82 2.50 12.88
CA GLY A 215 -0.11 3.19 13.94
C GLY A 215 0.43 4.56 13.56
N LEU A 216 1.38 5.05 14.36
CA LEU A 216 1.97 6.38 14.19
C LEU A 216 2.64 6.53 12.80
N PRO A 217 2.59 7.74 12.22
CA PRO A 217 3.35 8.02 11.01
C PRO A 217 4.85 7.97 11.33
N TYR A 218 5.56 6.95 10.82
CA TYR A 218 7.02 6.83 10.96
C TYR A 218 7.83 7.76 10.03
N ILE A 219 7.18 8.77 9.47
CA ILE A 219 7.71 9.63 8.41
C ILE A 219 7.33 11.09 8.64
N TRP A 220 8.12 12.00 8.08
CA TRP A 220 7.78 13.40 7.96
C TRP A 220 7.26 13.69 6.55
N HIS A 221 6.02 14.14 6.43
CA HIS A 221 5.43 14.51 5.14
C HIS A 221 5.44 16.03 4.97
N SER A 222 6.11 16.52 3.92
CA SER A 222 6.10 17.95 3.59
C SER A 222 5.02 18.25 2.57
N LYS A 223 3.79 18.46 3.04
CA LYS A 223 2.64 18.69 2.15
C LYS A 223 2.74 20.03 1.41
N ALA A 224 3.19 19.99 0.16
CA ALA A 224 3.21 21.14 -0.75
C ALA A 224 1.98 21.14 -1.67
N SER A 225 0.77 21.37 -1.13
CA SER A 225 -0.45 21.43 -1.94
C SER A 225 -1.42 22.51 -1.47
N ASN A 226 -2.26 23.00 -2.39
CA ASN A 226 -3.27 24.00 -2.07
C ASN A 226 -4.51 23.32 -1.44
N PRO A 227 -4.92 23.72 -0.21
CA PRO A 227 -6.02 23.06 0.48
C PRO A 227 -7.36 23.17 -0.25
N PHE A 228 -7.63 24.27 -0.95
CA PHE A 228 -8.87 24.45 -1.70
C PHE A 228 -8.91 23.65 -3.00
N VAL A 229 -7.74 23.45 -3.64
CA VAL A 229 -7.64 22.51 -4.78
C VAL A 229 -7.90 21.09 -4.32
N ASN A 230 -7.37 20.71 -3.15
CA ASN A 230 -7.62 19.39 -2.56
C ASN A 230 -9.10 19.21 -2.20
N LEU A 231 -9.71 20.19 -1.54
CA LEU A 231 -11.14 20.14 -1.18
C LEU A 231 -12.05 19.94 -2.40
N LYS A 232 -11.73 20.57 -3.54
CA LYS A 232 -12.48 20.36 -4.79
C LYS A 232 -12.38 18.93 -5.30
N LYS A 233 -11.20 18.30 -5.18
CA LYS A 233 -10.99 16.88 -5.55
C LYS A 233 -11.71 15.94 -4.58
N GLU A 234 -11.72 16.29 -3.30
CA GLU A 234 -12.29 15.50 -2.20
C GLU A 234 -13.81 15.65 -2.11
N TYR A 235 -14.41 16.74 -2.61
CA TYR A 235 -15.82 17.09 -2.42
C TYR A 235 -16.80 15.95 -2.71
N LYS A 236 -16.67 15.28 -3.86
CA LYS A 236 -17.54 14.14 -4.19
C LYS A 236 -17.30 12.96 -3.25
N GLY A 237 -16.07 12.73 -2.82
CA GLY A 237 -15.76 11.70 -1.83
C GLY A 237 -16.40 11.99 -0.47
N ILE A 238 -16.34 13.24 -0.01
CA ILE A 238 -17.01 13.68 1.24
C ILE A 238 -18.52 13.47 1.15
N PHE A 239 -19.12 13.73 -0.01
CA PHE A 239 -20.55 13.54 -0.21
C PHE A 239 -20.91 12.04 -0.30
N TRP A 240 -20.20 11.26 -1.11
CA TRP A 240 -20.49 9.84 -1.34
C TRP A 240 -20.10 8.95 -0.17
N GLN A 241 -19.26 9.39 0.77
CA GLN A 241 -18.91 8.58 1.93
C GLN A 241 -20.14 8.21 2.78
N GLU A 242 -21.20 9.02 2.74
CA GLU A 242 -22.48 8.75 3.41
C GLU A 242 -23.13 7.45 2.89
N ASP A 243 -22.85 7.06 1.65
CA ASP A 243 -23.32 5.79 1.07
C ASP A 243 -22.20 4.72 1.09
N ILE A 244 -20.95 5.11 0.81
CA ILE A 244 -19.81 4.18 0.71
C ILE A 244 -19.48 3.54 2.07
N ILE A 245 -19.47 4.31 3.16
CA ILE A 245 -19.13 3.77 4.49
C ILE A 245 -20.19 2.76 4.94
N PRO A 246 -21.50 3.05 4.92
CA PRO A 246 -22.52 2.05 5.23
C PRO A 246 -22.47 0.85 4.29
N PHE A 247 -22.15 1.05 3.01
CA PHE A 247 -21.94 -0.06 2.08
C PHE A 247 -20.86 -1.03 2.58
N PHE A 248 -19.66 -0.54 2.92
CA PHE A 248 -18.57 -1.39 3.39
C PHE A 248 -18.83 -1.99 4.78
N GLN A 249 -19.49 -1.26 5.67
CA GLN A 249 -19.88 -1.78 6.99
C GLN A 249 -20.87 -2.95 6.90
N ASN A 250 -21.70 -2.98 5.86
CA ASN A 250 -22.69 -4.03 5.63
C ASN A 250 -22.30 -5.01 4.51
N ALA A 251 -21.13 -4.86 3.91
CA ALA A 251 -20.65 -5.75 2.87
C ALA A 251 -20.43 -7.15 3.47
N THR A 252 -21.04 -8.15 2.86
CA THR A 252 -20.86 -9.55 3.24
C THR A 252 -20.29 -10.29 2.04
N ILE A 253 -19.17 -10.98 2.24
CA ILE A 253 -18.55 -11.81 1.22
C ILE A 253 -19.06 -13.25 1.40
N PRO A 254 -19.48 -13.94 0.33
CA PRO A 254 -19.94 -15.33 0.41
C PRO A 254 -18.85 -16.26 0.96
N LYS A 255 -19.24 -17.29 1.72
CA LYS A 255 -18.28 -18.20 2.39
C LYS A 255 -17.42 -19.01 1.42
N GLU A 256 -17.93 -19.24 0.21
CA GLU A 256 -17.26 -19.90 -0.90
C GLU A 256 -16.14 -19.05 -1.54
N CYS A 257 -16.10 -17.75 -1.26
CA CYS A 257 -14.98 -16.90 -1.62
C CYS A 257 -13.84 -17.13 -0.61
N ASP A 258 -13.01 -18.12 -0.87
CA ASP A 258 -11.91 -18.58 0.00
C ASP A 258 -10.52 -18.07 -0.44
N THR A 259 -10.46 -17.27 -1.51
CA THR A 259 -9.23 -16.61 -1.98
C THR A 259 -9.45 -15.10 -2.10
N VAL A 260 -8.36 -14.32 -2.00
CA VAL A 260 -8.40 -12.85 -2.13
C VAL A 260 -9.04 -12.43 -3.45
N GLN A 261 -8.70 -13.09 -4.56
CA GLN A 261 -9.28 -12.83 -5.87
C GLN A 261 -10.80 -13.04 -5.88
N LYS A 262 -11.29 -14.19 -5.39
CA LYS A 262 -12.74 -14.47 -5.32
C LYS A 262 -13.46 -13.44 -4.46
N CYS A 263 -12.88 -13.10 -3.31
CA CYS A 263 -13.39 -12.06 -2.43
C CYS A 263 -13.47 -10.70 -3.11
N TYR A 264 -12.41 -10.30 -3.83
CA TYR A 264 -12.34 -9.01 -4.53
C TYR A 264 -13.33 -8.92 -5.69
N LEU A 265 -13.49 -10.01 -6.46
CA LEU A 265 -14.47 -10.09 -7.54
C LEU A 265 -15.91 -10.04 -7.02
N SER A 266 -16.22 -10.75 -5.93
CA SER A 266 -17.53 -10.65 -5.27
C SER A 266 -17.82 -9.23 -4.76
N LEU A 267 -16.80 -8.57 -4.22
CA LEU A 267 -16.93 -7.18 -3.80
C LEU A 267 -17.13 -6.23 -4.99
N ALA A 268 -16.44 -6.45 -6.10
CA ALA A 268 -16.61 -5.66 -7.33
C ALA A 268 -18.04 -5.75 -7.88
N GLU A 269 -18.65 -6.94 -7.87
CA GLU A 269 -20.06 -7.13 -8.23
C GLU A 269 -20.98 -6.32 -7.31
N GLN A 270 -20.76 -6.38 -6.00
CA GLN A 270 -21.54 -5.59 -5.04
C GLN A 270 -21.37 -4.07 -5.25
N VAL A 271 -20.16 -3.60 -5.55
CA VAL A 271 -19.89 -2.19 -5.88
C VAL A 271 -20.71 -1.79 -7.11
N ARG A 272 -20.70 -2.61 -8.17
CA ARG A 272 -21.46 -2.36 -9.40
C ARG A 272 -22.95 -2.24 -9.13
N GLU A 273 -23.53 -3.18 -8.39
CA GLU A 273 -24.97 -3.24 -8.15
C GLU A 273 -25.47 -2.18 -7.17
N LYS A 274 -24.72 -1.93 -6.10
CA LYS A 274 -25.16 -1.06 -5.00
C LYS A 274 -24.70 0.38 -5.21
N LEU A 275 -23.40 0.61 -5.47
CA LEU A 275 -22.85 1.95 -5.65
C LEU A 275 -22.99 2.47 -7.07
N GLY A 276 -23.14 1.60 -8.08
CA GLY A 276 -23.41 2.01 -9.47
C GLY A 276 -24.68 2.86 -9.65
N LYS A 277 -25.62 2.80 -8.68
CA LYS A 277 -26.82 3.64 -8.63
C LYS A 277 -26.53 5.10 -8.24
N ILE A 278 -25.38 5.36 -7.61
CA ILE A 278 -24.98 6.69 -7.14
C ILE A 278 -24.39 7.50 -8.30
N ASP A 279 -23.44 6.90 -9.03
CA ASP A 279 -22.77 7.53 -10.16
C ASP A 279 -22.18 6.45 -11.10
N PRO A 280 -22.24 6.62 -12.44
CA PRO A 280 -21.64 5.69 -13.41
C PRO A 280 -20.16 5.39 -13.17
N TYR A 281 -19.45 6.28 -12.47
CA TYR A 281 -18.09 6.04 -11.99
C TYR A 281 -17.94 4.71 -11.25
N PHE A 282 -18.87 4.33 -10.39
CA PHE A 282 -18.75 3.09 -9.62
C PHE A 282 -18.91 1.83 -10.49
N VAL A 283 -19.68 1.91 -11.58
CA VAL A 283 -19.75 0.83 -12.57
C VAL A 283 -18.39 0.68 -13.26
N LYS A 284 -17.80 1.79 -13.71
CA LYS A 284 -16.45 1.81 -14.31
C LYS A 284 -15.38 1.33 -13.31
N LEU A 285 -15.49 1.71 -12.04
CA LEU A 285 -14.57 1.28 -11.00
C LEU A 285 -14.68 -0.23 -10.76
N ALA A 286 -15.90 -0.79 -10.74
CA ALA A 286 -16.11 -2.22 -10.65
C ALA A 286 -15.52 -2.97 -11.86
N ASP A 287 -15.65 -2.44 -13.09
CA ASP A 287 -14.98 -2.99 -14.28
C ASP A 287 -13.46 -2.99 -14.12
N ALA A 288 -12.91 -1.90 -13.59
CA ALA A 288 -11.48 -1.77 -13.33
C ALA A 288 -10.99 -2.73 -12.22
N MET A 289 -11.81 -2.97 -11.19
CA MET A 289 -11.53 -3.96 -10.13
C MET A 289 -11.44 -5.39 -10.71
N VAL A 290 -12.35 -5.75 -11.62
CA VAL A 290 -12.29 -7.05 -12.32
C VAL A 290 -11.05 -7.13 -13.21
N THR A 291 -10.82 -6.10 -14.04
CA THR A 291 -9.66 -6.00 -14.93
C THR A 291 -8.34 -6.07 -14.16
N TRP A 292 -8.29 -5.49 -12.96
CA TRP A 292 -7.14 -5.56 -12.06
C TRP A 292 -6.84 -7.00 -11.64
N ILE A 293 -7.83 -7.78 -11.24
CA ILE A 293 -7.64 -9.20 -10.87
C ILE A 293 -7.20 -10.03 -12.07
N GLU A 294 -7.81 -9.82 -13.24
CA GLU A 294 -7.40 -10.51 -14.48
C GLU A 294 -5.93 -10.20 -14.83
N ALA A 295 -5.53 -8.93 -14.78
CA ALA A 295 -4.15 -8.52 -15.02
C ALA A 295 -3.19 -9.08 -13.95
N TRP A 296 -3.64 -9.16 -12.70
CA TRP A 296 -2.85 -9.70 -11.60
C TRP A 296 -2.56 -11.18 -11.82
N ASP A 297 -3.58 -11.98 -12.11
CA ASP A 297 -3.45 -13.42 -12.30
C ASP A 297 -2.63 -13.77 -13.56
N GLU A 298 -2.75 -12.99 -14.64
CA GLU A 298 -1.92 -13.17 -15.84
C GLU A 298 -0.43 -12.93 -15.57
N LEU A 299 -0.09 -11.89 -14.80
CA LEU A 299 1.30 -11.58 -14.47
C LEU A 299 1.84 -12.40 -13.29
N ASN A 300 0.95 -12.98 -12.48
CA ASN A 300 1.28 -13.70 -11.26
C ASN A 300 0.53 -15.03 -11.22
N PRO A 301 0.79 -15.94 -12.17
CA PRO A 301 0.15 -17.24 -12.20
C PRO A 301 0.46 -17.98 -10.89
N SER A 302 -0.58 -18.51 -10.25
CA SER A 302 -0.44 -19.18 -8.95
C SER A 302 0.56 -20.34 -9.04
N THR A 303 1.70 -20.22 -8.37
CA THR A 303 2.63 -21.33 -8.18
C THR A 303 2.31 -21.99 -6.84
N ALA A 304 1.35 -22.92 -6.88
CA ALA A 304 0.81 -23.67 -5.74
C ALA A 304 0.14 -22.83 -4.63
N ALA A 305 -1.02 -23.29 -4.19
CA ALA A 305 -1.76 -22.68 -3.10
C ALA A 305 -0.89 -22.68 -1.82
N VAL A 306 -0.53 -21.50 -1.34
CA VAL A 306 -0.11 -21.35 0.06
C VAL A 306 -1.38 -21.62 0.87
N GLU A 307 -1.50 -22.84 1.41
CA GLU A 307 -2.57 -23.16 2.35
C GLU A 307 -2.50 -22.14 3.49
N ASN A 308 -3.53 -21.30 3.61
CA ASN A 308 -3.69 -20.44 4.77
C ASN A 308 -3.65 -21.33 6.00
N GLY A 309 -2.60 -21.17 6.81
CA GLY A 309 -2.39 -21.97 8.01
C GLY A 309 -3.67 -22.00 8.84
N LYS A 310 -4.14 -23.22 9.15
CA LYS A 310 -5.35 -23.42 9.97
C LYS A 310 -5.28 -22.51 11.20
N ALA A 311 -6.31 -21.69 11.39
CA ALA A 311 -6.53 -20.97 12.63
C ALA A 311 -6.43 -21.99 13.78
N LYS A 312 -5.47 -21.79 14.67
CA LYS A 312 -5.41 -22.49 15.96
C LYS A 312 -6.36 -21.83 16.93
#